data_AF-A0A9P5BWK0-F1
#
_entry.id   AF-A0A9P5BWK0-F1
#
_cell.length_a   1.000
_cell.length_b   1.000
_cell.length_c   1.000
_cell.angle_alpha   90.00
_cell.angle_beta   90.00
_cell.angle_gamma   90.00
#
_symmetry.space_group_name_H-M   'P 1'
#
loop_
_entity.id
_entity.type
_entity.pdbx_description
1 polymer ?
#
loop_
_entity_poly.entity_id
_entity_poly.type
_entity_poly.pdbx_seq_one_letter_code
_entity_poly.pdbx_strand_id
1 'polypeptide(L)'
;MFKKLKEKVKGEDHSAQQQPTGSRPTPTHVTDSSYAPPPGPPPAHYPDQAPPSYEAPVQHNWQVIPDTALLPPPPSIGYESSPTANSTMDEGDRAYKWCNANPLWPPYNIAPSTHAAIQNAQLALLRAPSFVGEIMPQPQAGHWKVRTQAKCRDSSILTNLPMYSALLDTPLRSQRPKTIYIELRVTGIGRGGFSLEEAEAGIAVGFVAPPYPTFRLPGWQRGSLGVHGDDGRKYVNDTWGGVDFTTAFAPGDTVGIGMTFTIPKNPPSYEAGQQGKLMDIEVFFTRNGMKQGGWDGNEELDARSEGGTIGLKGDSDLFPAIGVFGGVDFEVFFHPSQWLYRPL
;
A
#
# COMPACT_ATOMS: atom_id res chain seq x y z
N MET A 1 -17.70 6.12 65.57
CA MET A 1 -18.04 7.26 66.47
C MET A 1 -17.93 8.55 65.66
N PHE A 2 -18.94 9.45 65.74
CA PHE A 2 -18.91 10.91 65.43
C PHE A 2 -18.29 11.42 64.10
N LYS A 3 -18.85 12.42 63.39
CA LYS A 3 -20.22 13.01 63.37
C LYS A 3 -20.41 13.81 62.05
N LYS A 4 -21.68 14.01 61.64
CA LYS A 4 -22.11 14.88 60.51
C LYS A 4 -21.90 16.38 60.77
N LEU A 5 -21.77 17.18 59.70
CA LEU A 5 -22.70 18.28 59.30
C LEU A 5 -22.38 18.70 57.82
N LYS A 6 -23.26 19.02 56.83
CA LYS A 6 -24.55 19.76 56.72
C LYS A 6 -24.43 21.30 56.89
N GLU A 7 -25.21 22.19 56.25
CA GLU A 7 -26.23 22.19 55.15
C GLU A 7 -25.83 23.29 54.12
N LYS A 8 -26.34 23.47 52.88
CA LYS A 8 -27.60 23.19 52.14
C LYS A 8 -28.79 24.17 52.38
N VAL A 9 -28.99 25.06 51.41
CA VAL A 9 -30.20 25.86 51.08
C VAL A 9 -30.26 25.93 49.54
N LYS A 10 -31.33 25.71 48.75
CA LYS A 10 -32.82 25.62 48.87
C LYS A 10 -33.57 26.97 48.87
N GLY A 11 -33.88 27.50 47.69
CA GLY A 11 -35.26 27.44 47.13
C GLY A 11 -35.62 28.81 46.53
N GLU A 12 -36.73 29.07 45.83
CA GLU A 12 -37.89 28.31 45.29
C GLU A 12 -38.51 29.24 44.20
N ASP A 13 -38.99 28.83 43.02
CA ASP A 13 -40.10 27.92 42.60
C ASP A 13 -41.43 28.69 42.27
N HIS A 14 -42.39 28.01 41.61
CA HIS A 14 -43.70 28.44 41.02
C HIS A 14 -43.67 28.74 39.50
N SER A 15 -44.29 27.97 38.57
CA SER A 15 -45.68 27.44 38.38
C SER A 15 -46.68 28.50 37.80
N ALA A 16 -47.58 28.25 36.83
CA ALA A 16 -48.13 27.01 36.26
C ALA A 16 -48.84 27.16 34.86
N GLN A 17 -49.01 26.02 34.16
CA GLN A 17 -50.15 25.51 33.32
C GLN A 17 -51.04 26.36 32.36
N GLN A 18 -51.10 25.85 31.10
CA GLN A 18 -52.29 25.52 30.25
C GLN A 18 -52.93 26.49 29.21
N GLN A 19 -53.46 25.86 28.14
CA GLN A 19 -54.05 26.35 26.86
C GLN A 19 -55.62 26.54 26.97
N PRO A 20 -56.50 26.68 25.92
CA PRO A 20 -56.35 26.56 24.44
C PRO A 20 -57.25 27.44 23.49
N THR A 21 -57.18 27.14 22.17
CA THR A 21 -58.24 27.13 21.10
C THR A 21 -58.17 28.08 19.88
N GLY A 22 -58.39 27.49 18.67
CA GLY A 22 -58.91 28.10 17.41
C GLY A 22 -58.04 29.12 16.64
N SER A 23 -58.13 29.31 15.32
CA SER A 23 -58.73 28.56 14.20
C SER A 23 -58.22 29.11 12.84
N ARG A 24 -58.23 28.30 11.77
CA ARG A 24 -57.76 28.65 10.40
C ARG A 24 -58.69 29.66 9.68
N PRO A 25 -58.20 30.44 8.70
CA PRO A 25 -58.62 30.17 7.31
C PRO A 25 -57.52 30.37 6.24
N THR A 26 -57.85 30.01 4.99
CA THR A 26 -57.04 30.18 3.76
C THR A 26 -57.84 31.00 2.72
N PRO A 27 -57.42 31.12 1.44
CA PRO A 27 -56.79 32.31 0.88
C PRO A 27 -57.70 33.11 -0.08
N THR A 28 -57.30 34.33 -0.46
CA THR A 28 -57.94 35.10 -1.54
C THR A 28 -56.95 35.49 -2.64
N HIS A 29 -57.38 35.27 -3.89
CA HIS A 29 -56.68 35.70 -5.10
C HIS A 29 -56.68 37.23 -5.27
N VAL A 30 -55.60 37.76 -5.83
CA VAL A 30 -55.63 38.95 -6.72
C VAL A 30 -54.72 38.65 -7.91
N THR A 31 -55.17 38.96 -9.12
CA THR A 31 -54.48 38.68 -10.39
C THR A 31 -53.83 39.92 -11.00
N ASP A 32 -52.96 39.67 -11.97
CA ASP A 32 -52.49 40.56 -13.04
C ASP A 32 -51.71 41.85 -12.70
N SER A 33 -50.41 41.79 -12.97
CA SER A 33 -49.78 42.79 -13.85
C SER A 33 -48.70 42.14 -14.72
N SER A 34 -49.02 41.92 -15.99
CA SER A 34 -48.10 41.38 -16.99
C SER A 34 -47.06 42.44 -17.42
N TYR A 35 -45.77 42.11 -17.36
CA TYR A 35 -44.71 42.95 -17.92
C TYR A 35 -44.18 42.31 -19.21
N ALA A 36 -44.40 42.98 -20.35
CA ALA A 36 -43.91 42.51 -21.65
C ALA A 36 -42.48 43.03 -21.94
N PRO A 37 -41.60 42.23 -22.57
CA PRO A 37 -40.28 42.70 -22.97
C PRO A 37 -40.35 43.71 -24.13
N PRO A 38 -39.37 44.62 -24.26
CA PRO A 38 -39.40 45.69 -25.26
C PRO A 38 -39.23 45.17 -26.71
N PRO A 39 -39.72 45.92 -27.73
CA PRO A 39 -39.56 45.54 -29.13
C PRO A 39 -38.09 45.45 -29.57
N GLY A 40 -37.76 44.42 -30.36
CA GLY A 40 -36.44 44.24 -30.95
C GLY A 40 -36.13 45.25 -32.08
N PRO A 41 -34.84 45.43 -32.44
CA PRO A 41 -34.43 46.34 -33.50
C PRO A 41 -34.93 45.89 -34.89
N PRO A 42 -35.11 46.85 -35.83
CA PRO A 42 -35.67 46.57 -37.16
C PRO A 42 -34.71 45.77 -38.07
N PRO A 43 -35.20 45.13 -39.15
CA PRO A 43 -34.40 44.25 -39.99
C PRO A 43 -33.29 44.99 -40.73
N ALA A 44 -32.04 44.54 -40.57
CA ALA A 44 -30.92 44.99 -41.38
C ALA A 44 -30.81 44.14 -42.65
N HIS A 45 -31.02 44.75 -43.82
CA HIS A 45 -30.68 44.14 -45.10
C HIS A 45 -29.16 44.17 -45.30
N TYR A 46 -28.52 43.01 -45.37
CA TYR A 46 -27.17 42.84 -45.86
C TYR A 46 -27.19 42.13 -47.21
N PRO A 47 -26.42 42.57 -48.22
CA PRO A 47 -26.38 41.94 -49.54
C PRO A 47 -25.62 40.61 -49.52
N ASP A 48 -25.96 39.71 -50.45
CA ASP A 48 -25.39 38.37 -50.55
C ASP A 48 -23.86 38.38 -50.69
N GLN A 49 -23.17 37.85 -49.68
CA GLN A 49 -21.80 37.37 -49.78
C GLN A 49 -21.76 35.91 -49.33
N ALA A 50 -21.13 35.06 -50.14
CA ALA A 50 -20.96 33.65 -49.80
C ALA A 50 -20.10 33.52 -48.53
N PRO A 51 -20.47 32.66 -47.57
CA PRO A 51 -19.72 32.53 -46.32
C PRO A 51 -18.33 31.93 -46.59
N PRO A 52 -17.27 32.45 -45.94
CA PRO A 52 -15.97 31.76 -45.93
C PRO A 52 -16.12 30.40 -45.25
N SER A 53 -15.37 29.40 -45.72
CA SER A 53 -15.38 28.06 -45.13
C SER A 53 -14.75 28.09 -43.75
N TYR A 54 -15.57 28.25 -42.71
CA TYR A 54 -15.17 27.96 -41.35
C TYR A 54 -14.96 26.45 -41.22
N GLU A 55 -13.73 26.02 -40.98
CA GLU A 55 -13.51 24.71 -40.37
C GLU A 55 -14.30 24.69 -39.06
N ALA A 56 -15.12 23.66 -38.86
CA ALA A 56 -15.96 23.57 -37.68
C ALA A 56 -15.05 23.58 -36.43
N PRO A 57 -15.35 24.42 -35.41
CA PRO A 57 -14.58 24.40 -34.17
C PRO A 57 -14.61 22.98 -33.61
N VAL A 58 -13.44 22.48 -33.16
CA VAL A 58 -13.32 21.15 -32.57
C VAL A 58 -14.31 21.04 -31.42
N GLN A 59 -15.39 20.30 -31.66
CA GLN A 59 -16.43 20.03 -30.67
C GLN A 59 -15.81 19.15 -29.59
N HIS A 60 -15.24 19.76 -28.56
CA HIS A 60 -14.84 19.08 -27.33
C HIS A 60 -16.10 18.55 -26.66
N ASN A 61 -16.47 17.32 -27.05
CA ASN A 61 -17.72 16.70 -26.71
C ASN A 61 -17.67 16.16 -25.27
N TRP A 62 -17.79 17.06 -24.30
CA TRP A 62 -17.89 16.76 -22.88
C TRP A 62 -19.12 15.93 -22.50
N GLN A 63 -20.05 15.72 -23.45
CA GLN A 63 -21.21 14.83 -23.30
C GLN A 63 -20.90 13.37 -23.69
N VAL A 64 -19.78 13.11 -24.38
CA VAL A 64 -19.24 11.76 -24.52
C VAL A 64 -18.44 11.45 -23.27
N ILE A 65 -19.16 10.99 -22.24
CA ILE A 65 -18.56 10.30 -21.11
C ILE A 65 -17.97 9.00 -21.67
N PRO A 66 -16.64 8.80 -21.66
CA PRO A 66 -16.07 7.51 -22.05
C PRO A 66 -16.63 6.43 -21.12
N ASP A 67 -16.84 5.21 -21.64
CA ASP A 67 -17.38 4.11 -20.84
C ASP A 67 -16.56 3.95 -19.57
N THR A 68 -17.20 4.17 -18.42
CA THR A 68 -16.53 4.13 -17.11
C THR A 68 -16.02 2.73 -16.76
N ALA A 69 -16.45 1.68 -17.46
CA ALA A 69 -15.86 0.34 -17.39
C ALA A 69 -14.47 0.22 -18.07
N LEU A 70 -14.04 1.24 -18.83
CA LEU A 70 -12.69 1.35 -19.41
C LEU A 70 -11.72 2.16 -18.52
N LEU A 71 -12.21 2.76 -17.43
CA LEU A 71 -11.35 3.40 -16.44
C LEU A 71 -10.67 2.31 -15.59
N PRO A 72 -9.43 2.53 -15.12
CA PRO A 72 -8.85 1.65 -14.10
C PRO A 72 -9.75 1.61 -12.86
N PRO A 73 -9.77 0.50 -12.10
CA PRO A 73 -10.48 0.45 -10.84
C PRO A 73 -9.99 1.57 -9.91
N PRO A 74 -10.87 2.14 -9.06
CA PRO A 74 -10.44 3.15 -8.10
C PRO A 74 -9.36 2.56 -7.17
N PRO A 75 -8.35 3.36 -6.75
CA PRO A 75 -7.32 2.90 -5.82
C PRO A 75 -7.90 2.24 -4.57
N SER A 76 -7.24 1.18 -4.07
CA SER A 76 -7.62 0.54 -2.82
C SER A 76 -7.66 1.55 -1.67
N ILE A 77 -8.80 1.63 -0.94
CA ILE A 77 -8.94 2.52 0.21
C ILE A 77 -8.06 2.01 1.36
N GLY A 78 -6.97 2.75 1.64
CA GLY A 78 -6.06 2.47 2.75
C GLY A 78 -6.41 3.23 4.03
N TYR A 79 -6.19 2.61 5.18
CA TYR A 79 -6.50 3.18 6.49
C TYR A 79 -5.49 4.25 6.94
N GLU A 80 -5.89 5.12 7.87
CA GLU A 80 -4.98 6.08 8.54
C GLU A 80 -4.07 5.40 9.57
N SER A 81 -4.57 4.35 10.23
CA SER A 81 -3.82 3.55 11.20
C SER A 81 -4.11 2.05 11.06
N SER A 82 -3.12 1.23 11.42
CA SER A 82 -3.28 -0.19 11.71
C SER A 82 -4.07 -0.35 13.02
N PRO A 83 -4.89 -1.41 13.17
CA PRO A 83 -5.50 -1.73 14.46
C PRO A 83 -4.51 -2.25 15.51
N THR A 84 -3.26 -2.57 15.13
CA THR A 84 -2.32 -3.31 15.99
C THR A 84 -0.93 -2.70 16.11
N ALA A 85 -0.25 -2.37 15.01
CA ALA A 85 1.10 -1.79 15.07
C ALA A 85 1.22 -0.56 14.16
N ASN A 86 1.49 0.59 14.77
CA ASN A 86 1.66 1.85 14.07
C ASN A 86 3.05 2.42 14.30
N SER A 87 3.61 2.99 13.24
CA SER A 87 4.67 3.96 13.38
C SER A 87 4.20 5.19 14.15
N THR A 88 5.06 5.77 14.98
CA THR A 88 4.86 7.18 15.36
C THR A 88 4.99 8.07 14.12
N MET A 89 4.30 9.21 14.11
CA MET A 89 4.41 10.19 13.03
C MET A 89 5.86 10.67 12.86
N ASP A 90 6.58 10.91 13.96
CA ASP A 90 7.99 11.31 13.96
C ASP A 90 8.93 10.30 13.26
N GLU A 91 8.74 9.00 13.45
CA GLU A 91 9.55 7.97 12.77
C GLU A 91 9.18 7.83 11.28
N GLY A 92 7.91 8.09 10.93
CA GLY A 92 7.45 8.23 9.54
C GLY A 92 8.09 9.43 8.83
N ASP A 93 8.02 10.60 9.46
CA ASP A 93 8.66 11.85 9.03
C ASP A 93 10.17 11.71 8.86
N ARG A 94 10.82 11.06 9.83
CA ARG A 94 12.25 10.75 9.79
C ARG A 94 12.58 9.83 8.61
N ALA A 95 11.78 8.80 8.38
CA ALA A 95 11.97 7.87 7.26
C ALA A 95 11.77 8.56 5.92
N TYR A 96 10.74 9.40 5.77
CA TYR A 96 10.49 10.18 4.57
C TYR A 96 11.66 11.15 4.26
N LYS A 97 12.11 11.92 5.26
CA LYS A 97 13.30 12.80 5.15
C LYS A 97 14.56 12.00 4.76
N TRP A 98 14.73 10.81 5.32
CA TRP A 98 15.83 9.92 4.96
C TRP A 98 15.71 9.39 3.52
N CYS A 99 14.51 9.01 3.08
CA CYS A 99 14.22 8.52 1.73
C CYS A 99 14.51 9.57 0.65
N ASN A 100 14.21 10.84 0.93
CA ASN A 100 14.50 11.97 0.04
C ASN A 100 16.00 12.29 -0.02
N ALA A 101 16.74 12.10 1.08
CA ALA A 101 18.19 12.28 1.12
C ALA A 101 18.99 11.11 0.48
N ASN A 102 18.36 9.93 0.31
CA ASN A 102 19.01 8.71 -0.15
C ASN A 102 18.20 8.09 -1.31
N PRO A 103 18.24 8.62 -2.54
CA PRO A 103 17.48 8.07 -3.67
C PRO A 103 17.83 6.60 -3.97
N LEU A 104 16.89 5.90 -4.61
CA LEU A 104 17.05 4.49 -5.00
C LEU A 104 18.34 4.27 -5.80
N TRP A 105 19.03 3.16 -5.53
CA TRP A 105 20.21 2.77 -6.28
C TRP A 105 19.80 2.39 -7.71
N PRO A 106 20.54 2.84 -8.74
CA PRO A 106 20.33 2.33 -10.08
C PRO A 106 20.65 0.83 -10.12
N PRO A 107 19.98 0.04 -10.98
CA PRO A 107 20.35 -1.34 -11.23
C PRO A 107 21.83 -1.50 -11.56
N TYR A 108 22.49 -2.48 -10.96
CA TYR A 108 23.94 -2.68 -11.14
C TYR A 108 24.27 -3.99 -11.86
N ASN A 109 25.42 -4.02 -12.53
CA ASN A 109 25.88 -5.21 -13.22
C ASN A 109 26.36 -6.27 -12.20
N ILE A 110 25.57 -7.33 -12.05
CA ILE A 110 25.92 -8.48 -11.22
C ILE A 110 26.85 -9.42 -12.01
N ALA A 111 27.98 -9.80 -11.41
CA ALA A 111 28.92 -10.75 -12.01
C ALA A 111 28.26 -12.15 -12.20
N PRO A 112 28.60 -12.91 -13.25
CA PRO A 112 27.96 -14.21 -13.53
C PRO A 112 28.02 -15.21 -12.38
N SER A 113 29.11 -15.24 -11.60
CA SER A 113 29.24 -16.07 -10.40
C SER A 113 28.27 -15.66 -9.29
N THR A 114 28.11 -14.35 -9.07
CA THR A 114 27.14 -13.79 -8.12
C THR A 114 25.69 -14.04 -8.57
N HIS A 115 25.40 -13.93 -9.87
CA HIS A 115 24.07 -14.26 -10.41
C HIS A 115 23.76 -15.75 -10.25
N ALA A 116 24.74 -16.63 -10.49
CA ALA A 116 24.59 -18.06 -10.20
C ALA A 116 24.33 -18.34 -8.71
N ALA A 117 25.01 -17.62 -7.80
CA ALA A 117 24.74 -17.71 -6.35
C ALA A 117 23.29 -17.29 -6.01
N ILE A 118 22.78 -16.23 -6.63
CA ILE A 118 21.39 -15.77 -6.49
C ILE A 118 20.40 -16.85 -6.96
N GLN A 119 20.59 -17.43 -8.16
CA GLN A 119 19.67 -18.47 -8.66
C GLN A 119 19.69 -19.75 -7.82
N ASN A 120 20.80 -20.02 -7.10
CA ASN A 120 20.91 -21.12 -6.14
C ASN A 120 20.52 -20.72 -4.69
N ALA A 121 19.84 -19.58 -4.52
CA ALA A 121 19.38 -19.05 -3.24
C ALA A 121 20.47 -18.92 -2.15
N GLN A 122 21.72 -18.66 -2.55
CA GLN A 122 22.85 -18.44 -1.65
C GLN A 122 22.84 -17.01 -1.09
N LEU A 123 21.69 -16.62 -0.52
CA LEU A 123 21.42 -15.32 0.07
C LEU A 123 21.70 -15.34 1.57
N ALA A 124 22.37 -14.31 2.07
CA ALA A 124 22.65 -14.11 3.49
C ALA A 124 21.82 -12.96 4.06
N LEU A 125 21.27 -13.14 5.26
CA LEU A 125 20.53 -12.11 5.98
C LEU A 125 21.49 -11.10 6.64
N LEU A 126 21.28 -9.82 6.37
CA LEU A 126 22.04 -8.71 6.94
C LEU A 126 21.37 -8.20 8.22
N ARG A 127 22.15 -8.08 9.30
CA ARG A 127 21.70 -7.47 10.56
C ARG A 127 21.50 -5.96 10.38
N ALA A 128 20.27 -5.49 10.56
CA ALA A 128 19.97 -4.05 10.67
C ALA A 128 20.57 -3.44 11.96
N PRO A 129 20.91 -2.13 11.98
CA PRO A 129 21.43 -1.48 13.18
C PRO A 129 20.46 -1.48 14.38
N SER A 130 19.15 -1.45 14.14
CA SER A 130 18.10 -1.53 15.18
C SER A 130 17.81 -2.95 15.66
N PHE A 131 18.30 -3.99 14.97
CA PHE A 131 17.93 -5.38 15.23
C PHE A 131 18.54 -5.92 16.53
N VAL A 132 17.67 -6.34 17.45
CA VAL A 132 18.04 -6.95 18.74
C VAL A 132 17.61 -8.41 18.75
N GLY A 133 18.52 -9.30 18.38
CA GLY A 133 18.26 -10.72 18.26
C GLY A 133 19.46 -11.54 17.78
N GLU A 134 19.16 -12.72 17.26
CA GLU A 134 20.08 -13.69 16.66
C GLU A 134 19.59 -14.05 15.24
N ILE A 135 20.53 -14.19 14.32
CA ILE A 135 20.32 -14.65 12.94
C ILE A 135 21.26 -15.82 12.74
N MET A 136 20.72 -17.01 12.49
CA MET A 136 21.46 -18.28 12.49
C MET A 136 21.31 -18.97 11.14
N PRO A 137 22.39 -19.13 10.34
CA PRO A 137 22.34 -19.93 9.11
C PRO A 137 22.06 -21.39 9.47
N GLN A 138 21.29 -22.07 8.63
CA GLN A 138 21.02 -23.51 8.76
C GLN A 138 21.85 -24.32 7.75
N PRO A 139 21.95 -25.66 7.88
CA PRO A 139 22.79 -26.47 6.98
C PRO A 139 22.36 -26.46 5.51
N GLN A 140 21.11 -26.10 5.21
CA GLN A 140 20.61 -26.00 3.84
C GLN A 140 20.78 -24.58 3.30
N ALA A 141 21.24 -24.44 2.05
CA ALA A 141 21.38 -23.13 1.41
C ALA A 141 20.05 -22.38 1.38
N GLY A 142 20.07 -21.09 1.71
CA GLY A 142 18.86 -20.26 1.76
C GLY A 142 17.95 -20.49 2.97
N HIS A 143 18.28 -21.39 3.90
CA HIS A 143 17.53 -21.62 5.13
C HIS A 143 18.16 -20.87 6.30
N TRP A 144 17.37 -20.03 6.97
CA TRP A 144 17.80 -19.22 8.11
C TRP A 144 16.83 -19.36 9.27
N LYS A 145 17.33 -19.30 10.51
CA LYS A 145 16.52 -19.17 11.73
C LYS A 145 16.78 -17.82 12.37
N VAL A 146 15.73 -17.10 12.73
CA VAL A 146 15.80 -15.76 13.31
C VAL A 146 15.02 -15.71 14.61
N ARG A 147 15.55 -14.97 15.58
CA ARG A 147 15.03 -14.82 16.93
C ARG A 147 15.26 -13.40 17.41
N THR A 148 14.24 -12.70 17.89
CA THR A 148 14.39 -11.37 18.50
C THR A 148 14.12 -11.36 20.00
N GLN A 149 14.51 -10.26 20.64
CA GLN A 149 14.20 -9.96 22.04
C GLN A 149 13.01 -8.99 22.12
N ALA A 150 12.27 -8.98 23.23
CA ALA A 150 11.10 -8.10 23.42
C ALA A 150 11.37 -6.61 23.15
N LYS A 151 12.60 -6.14 23.43
CA LYS A 151 13.05 -4.77 23.17
C LYS A 151 13.49 -4.48 21.73
N CYS A 152 13.29 -5.40 20.78
CA CYS A 152 13.61 -5.16 19.37
C CYS A 152 12.63 -4.13 18.82
N ARG A 153 13.13 -2.94 18.47
CA ARG A 153 12.36 -1.96 17.70
C ARG A 153 12.26 -2.39 16.24
N ASP A 154 11.40 -1.72 15.49
CA ASP A 154 11.25 -1.84 14.04
C ASP A 154 12.61 -2.00 13.35
N SER A 155 12.76 -3.14 12.68
CA SER A 155 14.00 -3.55 12.04
C SER A 155 13.68 -4.31 10.76
N SER A 156 14.22 -3.87 9.62
CA SER A 156 14.13 -4.61 8.36
C SER A 156 15.43 -5.33 8.06
N ILE A 157 15.37 -6.66 8.11
CA ILE A 157 16.45 -7.59 7.79
C ILE A 157 16.41 -7.81 6.28
N LEU A 158 17.43 -7.34 5.57
CA LEU A 158 17.55 -7.47 4.12
C LEU A 158 18.50 -8.60 3.74
N THR A 159 18.36 -9.16 2.54
CA THR A 159 19.41 -10.02 1.98
C THR A 159 20.64 -9.21 1.53
N ASN A 160 21.79 -9.87 1.44
CA ASN A 160 23.03 -9.27 0.91
C ASN A 160 23.04 -9.15 -0.63
N LEU A 161 22.17 -9.88 -1.32
CA LEU A 161 22.04 -9.93 -2.77
C LEU A 161 20.55 -9.89 -3.15
N PRO A 162 20.21 -9.33 -4.33
CA PRO A 162 18.82 -9.28 -4.80
C PRO A 162 18.34 -10.68 -5.21
N MET A 163 17.02 -10.85 -5.25
CA MET A 163 16.38 -12.03 -5.85
C MET A 163 15.90 -11.76 -7.30
N TYR A 164 15.67 -10.49 -7.65
CA TYR A 164 15.43 -10.01 -9.01
C TYR A 164 16.48 -8.97 -9.37
N SER A 165 17.20 -9.15 -10.47
CA SER A 165 17.97 -8.07 -11.07
C SER A 165 17.25 -7.46 -12.28
N ALA A 166 17.07 -6.15 -12.28
CA ALA A 166 16.42 -5.43 -13.38
C ALA A 166 17.22 -5.52 -14.70
N LEU A 167 18.55 -5.70 -14.63
CA LEU A 167 19.38 -5.85 -15.83
C LEU A 167 19.46 -7.29 -16.36
N LEU A 168 19.32 -8.30 -15.50
CA LEU A 168 19.55 -9.71 -15.86
C LEU A 168 18.27 -10.54 -15.94
N ASP A 169 17.34 -10.36 -15.00
CA ASP A 169 16.16 -11.20 -14.83
C ASP A 169 14.89 -10.60 -15.48
N THR A 170 14.95 -9.39 -16.04
CA THR A 170 13.78 -8.73 -16.66
C THR A 170 13.19 -9.55 -17.83
N PRO A 171 11.86 -9.83 -17.82
CA PRO A 171 11.15 -10.45 -18.94
C PRO A 171 11.36 -9.76 -20.29
N LEU A 172 11.54 -8.43 -20.30
CA LEU A 172 11.77 -7.65 -21.51
C LEU A 172 13.05 -8.10 -22.25
N ARG A 173 14.06 -8.55 -21.50
CA ARG A 173 15.32 -9.10 -22.03
C ARG A 173 15.24 -10.61 -22.24
N SER A 174 14.70 -11.35 -21.27
CA SER A 174 14.73 -12.82 -21.26
C SER A 174 13.65 -13.46 -22.14
N GLN A 175 12.62 -12.69 -22.50
CA GLN A 175 11.39 -13.14 -23.17
C GLN A 175 10.69 -14.29 -22.41
N ARG A 176 10.85 -14.32 -21.08
CA ARG A 176 10.28 -15.32 -20.17
C ARG A 176 9.75 -14.65 -18.90
N PRO A 177 8.68 -15.18 -18.28
CA PRO A 177 8.27 -14.78 -16.94
C PRO A 177 9.44 -14.92 -15.96
N LYS A 178 9.50 -14.02 -14.97
CA LYS A 178 10.38 -14.15 -13.80
C LYS A 178 9.55 -14.06 -12.54
N THR A 179 9.63 -15.07 -11.70
CA THR A 179 9.06 -15.03 -10.35
C THR A 179 10.17 -14.94 -9.32
N ILE A 180 9.98 -14.08 -8.33
CA ILE A 180 10.71 -14.06 -7.07
C ILE A 180 9.74 -14.39 -5.94
N TYR A 181 10.18 -15.15 -4.95
CA TYR A 181 9.30 -15.67 -3.90
C TYR A 181 10.11 -16.05 -2.67
N ILE A 182 9.53 -15.83 -1.48
CA ILE A 182 10.13 -16.18 -0.18
C ILE A 182 9.06 -16.78 0.72
N GLU A 183 9.45 -17.80 1.50
CA GLU A 183 8.61 -18.33 2.59
C GLU A 183 9.24 -18.06 3.96
N LEU A 184 8.37 -17.88 4.95
CA LEU A 184 8.69 -17.67 6.35
C LEU A 184 7.75 -18.53 7.20
N ARG A 185 8.32 -19.40 8.05
CA ARG A 185 7.58 -20.18 9.05
C ARG A 185 7.66 -19.50 10.40
N VAL A 186 6.52 -19.07 10.93
CA VAL A 186 6.39 -18.51 12.27
C VAL A 186 6.50 -19.64 13.30
N THR A 187 7.39 -19.49 14.27
CA THR A 187 7.60 -20.49 15.35
C THR A 187 7.30 -19.93 16.75
N GLY A 188 7.19 -18.60 16.89
CA GLY A 188 6.76 -17.94 18.12
C GLY A 188 6.54 -16.43 17.90
N ILE A 189 5.52 -15.88 18.57
CA ILE A 189 5.21 -14.44 18.63
C ILE A 189 4.91 -14.09 20.09
N GLY A 190 5.42 -12.96 20.56
CA GLY A 190 5.20 -12.46 21.92
C GLY A 190 6.20 -13.02 22.93
N ARG A 191 6.88 -12.13 23.67
CA ARG A 191 7.83 -12.49 24.74
C ARG A 191 7.84 -11.48 25.88
N GLY A 192 6.73 -11.36 26.60
CA GLY A 192 6.73 -10.78 27.95
C GLY A 192 6.08 -9.41 28.12
N GLY A 193 4.96 -9.16 27.43
CA GLY A 193 3.99 -8.15 27.82
C GLY A 193 2.56 -8.65 27.58
N PHE A 194 1.58 -7.80 27.91
CA PHE A 194 0.15 -8.02 27.74
C PHE A 194 -0.57 -6.68 27.51
N SER A 195 -0.22 -5.98 26.41
CA SER A 195 -1.13 -4.97 25.83
C SER A 195 -2.33 -5.66 25.19
N LEU A 196 -3.53 -5.11 25.42
CA LEU A 196 -4.77 -5.55 24.76
C LEU A 196 -5.13 -4.68 23.54
N GLU A 197 -4.37 -3.61 23.29
CA GLU A 197 -4.70 -2.57 22.29
C GLU A 197 -3.63 -2.42 21.21
N GLU A 198 -2.37 -2.80 21.48
CA GLU A 198 -1.26 -2.74 20.53
C GLU A 198 -0.57 -4.10 20.43
N ALA A 199 -0.15 -4.50 19.23
CA ALA A 199 0.70 -5.66 19.05
C ALA A 199 2.10 -5.36 19.60
N GLU A 200 2.58 -6.19 20.52
CA GLU A 200 3.91 -6.03 21.11
C GLU A 200 5.03 -6.67 20.29
N ALA A 201 4.66 -7.51 19.31
CA ALA A 201 5.58 -8.25 18.47
C ALA A 201 4.92 -8.60 17.13
N GLY A 202 5.69 -8.52 16.04
CA GLY A 202 5.18 -8.79 14.70
C GLY A 202 6.29 -9.10 13.70
N ILE A 203 5.87 -9.69 12.59
CA ILE A 203 6.72 -10.08 11.46
C ILE A 203 6.08 -9.53 10.20
N ALA A 204 6.82 -8.77 9.42
CA ALA A 204 6.41 -8.34 8.08
C ALA A 204 7.29 -9.03 7.03
N VAL A 205 6.70 -9.45 5.91
CA VAL A 205 7.41 -10.15 4.83
C VAL A 205 7.19 -9.43 3.50
N GLY A 206 8.27 -9.16 2.75
CA GLY A 206 8.17 -8.29 1.59
C GLY A 206 9.44 -8.19 0.74
N PHE A 207 9.44 -7.18 -0.14
CA PHE A 207 10.56 -6.86 -1.03
C PHE A 207 10.88 -5.35 -0.96
N VAL A 208 12.16 -5.00 -1.10
CA VAL A 208 12.64 -3.62 -1.16
C VAL A 208 13.57 -3.40 -2.36
N ALA A 209 13.48 -2.22 -2.96
CA ALA A 209 14.53 -1.60 -3.75
C ALA A 209 15.40 -0.75 -2.79
N PRO A 210 16.73 -0.99 -2.71
CA PRO A 210 17.62 -0.22 -1.84
C PRO A 210 17.96 1.17 -2.43
N PRO A 211 18.40 2.13 -1.60
CA PRO A 211 18.59 2.01 -0.17
C PRO A 211 17.27 2.26 0.57
N TYR A 212 17.08 1.50 1.65
CA TYR A 212 15.84 1.47 2.44
C TYR A 212 16.13 1.82 3.91
N PRO A 213 15.28 2.61 4.60
CA PRO A 213 15.49 2.92 6.02
C PRO A 213 15.23 1.68 6.87
N THR A 214 16.28 0.97 7.27
CA THR A 214 16.19 -0.34 7.96
C THR A 214 15.60 -0.29 9.38
N PHE A 215 15.20 0.90 9.86
CA PHE A 215 14.39 1.13 11.06
C PHE A 215 12.88 1.21 10.76
N ARG A 216 12.44 0.76 9.57
CA ARG A 216 11.05 0.70 9.10
C ARG A 216 10.75 -0.72 8.63
N LEU A 217 9.50 -1.17 8.74
CA LEU A 217 9.05 -2.44 8.19
C LEU A 217 8.78 -2.33 6.67
N PRO A 218 9.04 -3.38 5.86
CA PRO A 218 8.84 -3.33 4.41
C PRO A 218 7.37 -3.01 4.05
N GLY A 219 7.18 -2.17 3.03
CA GLY A 219 5.90 -1.61 2.64
C GLY A 219 5.65 -0.19 3.15
N TRP A 220 6.27 0.24 4.26
CA TRP A 220 6.00 1.56 4.85
C TRP A 220 6.61 2.77 4.13
N GLN A 221 7.45 2.56 3.10
CA GLN A 221 8.20 3.64 2.43
C GLN A 221 8.48 3.30 0.97
N ARG A 222 8.80 4.33 0.17
CA ARG A 222 9.01 4.25 -1.28
C ARG A 222 10.07 3.23 -1.68
N GLY A 223 9.79 2.46 -2.74
CA GLY A 223 10.60 1.32 -3.13
C GLY A 223 10.39 0.09 -2.25
N SER A 224 9.25 -0.09 -1.60
CA SER A 224 8.96 -1.31 -0.84
C SER A 224 7.51 -1.74 -0.85
N LEU A 225 7.30 -3.05 -0.76
CA LEU A 225 6.02 -3.68 -0.47
C LEU A 225 6.18 -4.75 0.61
N GLY A 226 5.12 -5.03 1.35
CA GLY A 226 5.10 -6.10 2.35
C GLY A 226 3.71 -6.42 2.88
N VAL A 227 3.59 -7.58 3.53
CA VAL A 227 2.42 -7.98 4.30
C VAL A 227 2.83 -8.08 5.77
N HIS A 228 2.08 -7.44 6.66
CA HIS A 228 2.39 -7.35 8.09
C HIS A 228 1.57 -8.40 8.85
N GLY A 229 2.22 -9.06 9.81
CA GLY A 229 1.68 -10.25 10.46
C GLY A 229 0.83 -9.99 11.70
N ASP A 230 0.84 -8.78 12.24
CA ASP A 230 0.03 -8.41 13.41
C ASP A 230 -1.44 -8.12 13.05
N ASP A 231 -1.70 -7.49 11.89
CA ASP A 231 -3.07 -7.27 11.35
C ASP A 231 -3.40 -8.11 10.10
N GLY A 232 -2.40 -8.54 9.33
CA GLY A 232 -2.60 -9.20 8.04
C GLY A 232 -2.74 -8.25 6.85
N ARG A 233 -2.40 -6.96 6.98
CA ARG A 233 -2.56 -5.95 5.92
C ARG A 233 -1.43 -5.95 4.90
N LYS A 234 -1.74 -5.52 3.66
CA LYS A 234 -0.74 -5.19 2.62
C LYS A 234 -0.34 -3.72 2.75
N TYR A 235 0.94 -3.46 2.51
CA TYR A 235 1.55 -2.14 2.50
C TYR A 235 2.41 -1.99 1.25
N VAL A 236 2.23 -0.89 0.50
CA VAL A 236 3.01 -0.57 -0.70
C VAL A 236 3.24 0.94 -0.66
N ASN A 237 4.47 1.38 -0.35
CA ASN A 237 4.78 2.78 -0.08
C ASN A 237 3.76 3.51 0.84
N ASP A 238 3.25 2.82 1.85
CA ASP A 238 2.19 3.35 2.73
C ASP A 238 2.68 3.40 4.17
N THR A 239 3.04 4.59 4.67
CA THR A 239 3.49 4.78 6.06
C THR A 239 2.35 4.84 7.08
N TRP A 240 1.10 4.62 6.66
CA TRP A 240 -0.14 4.79 7.43
C TRP A 240 -0.66 3.41 7.86
N GLY A 241 -1.96 3.17 7.74
CA GLY A 241 -2.63 1.94 8.20
C GLY A 241 -2.70 0.79 7.21
N GLY A 242 -2.19 0.92 5.98
CA GLY A 242 -2.21 -0.15 4.98
C GLY A 242 -3.62 -0.48 4.46
N VAL A 243 -3.74 -1.62 3.78
CA VAL A 243 -5.00 -2.12 3.18
C VAL A 243 -5.28 -3.55 3.65
N ASP A 244 -6.53 -3.85 4.02
CA ASP A 244 -6.95 -5.21 4.41
C ASP A 244 -6.68 -6.23 3.30
N PHE A 245 -6.12 -7.41 3.65
CA PHE A 245 -5.62 -8.34 2.65
C PHE A 245 -5.62 -9.82 3.07
N THR A 246 -5.07 -10.16 4.24
CA THR A 246 -5.12 -11.50 4.83
C THR A 246 -5.44 -11.38 6.32
N THR A 247 -5.27 -12.46 7.09
CA THR A 247 -5.41 -12.48 8.55
C THR A 247 -4.05 -12.31 9.23
N ALA A 248 -4.02 -12.01 10.53
CA ALA A 248 -2.80 -12.04 11.32
C ALA A 248 -2.05 -13.39 11.20
N PHE A 249 -0.73 -13.39 11.35
CA PHE A 249 0.12 -14.58 11.31
C PHE A 249 0.14 -15.26 12.68
N ALA A 250 0.01 -16.58 12.72
CA ALA A 250 0.06 -17.35 13.97
C ALA A 250 1.30 -18.28 14.04
N PRO A 251 1.82 -18.60 15.23
CA PRO A 251 2.81 -19.67 15.39
C PRO A 251 2.33 -20.99 14.76
N GLY A 252 3.14 -21.56 13.87
CA GLY A 252 2.79 -22.70 13.04
C GLY A 252 2.49 -22.35 11.58
N ASP A 253 2.10 -21.11 11.28
CA ASP A 253 1.90 -20.68 9.89
C ASP A 253 3.22 -20.64 9.12
N THR A 254 3.18 -21.10 7.87
CA THR A 254 4.18 -20.83 6.86
C THR A 254 3.58 -19.89 5.83
N VAL A 255 3.95 -18.62 5.90
CA VAL A 255 3.50 -17.57 4.98
C VAL A 255 4.54 -17.32 3.91
N GLY A 256 4.14 -16.81 2.76
CA GLY A 256 5.09 -16.42 1.73
C GLY A 256 4.55 -15.34 0.81
N ILE A 257 5.45 -14.56 0.23
CA ILE A 257 5.15 -13.47 -0.70
C ILE A 257 6.03 -13.59 -1.93
N GLY A 258 5.47 -13.28 -3.10
CA GLY A 258 6.19 -13.28 -4.35
C GLY A 258 5.73 -12.21 -5.33
N MET A 259 6.58 -11.94 -6.31
CA MET A 259 6.29 -11.08 -7.44
C MET A 259 6.59 -11.83 -8.73
N THR A 260 5.65 -11.84 -9.66
CA THR A 260 5.80 -12.41 -11.00
C THR A 260 5.77 -11.29 -12.02
N PHE A 261 6.87 -11.12 -12.74
CA PHE A 261 7.04 -10.16 -13.83
C PHE A 261 6.81 -10.87 -15.16
N THR A 262 6.00 -10.27 -16.04
CA THR A 262 5.71 -10.79 -17.38
C THR A 262 5.68 -9.67 -18.43
N ILE A 263 5.90 -10.04 -19.70
CA ILE A 263 5.69 -9.12 -20.83
C ILE A 263 4.18 -8.82 -20.94
N PRO A 264 3.77 -7.55 -21.13
CA PRO A 264 2.36 -7.19 -21.20
C PRO A 264 1.63 -7.94 -22.31
N LYS A 265 0.51 -8.59 -21.98
CA LYS A 265 -0.30 -9.29 -22.98
C LYS A 265 -1.03 -8.32 -23.91
N ASN A 266 -1.50 -7.20 -23.37
CA ASN A 266 -2.21 -6.13 -24.08
C ASN A 266 -1.68 -4.76 -23.58
N PRO A 267 -0.61 -4.20 -24.17
CA PRO A 267 -0.08 -2.91 -23.72
C PRO A 267 -1.08 -1.77 -23.96
N PRO A 268 -1.30 -0.85 -22.99
CA PRO A 268 -2.19 0.29 -23.17
C PRO A 268 -1.79 1.19 -24.33
N SER A 269 -2.76 1.60 -25.16
CA SER A 269 -2.51 2.43 -26.35
C SER A 269 -2.14 3.88 -26.04
N TYR A 270 -2.54 4.40 -24.87
CA TYR A 270 -2.25 5.77 -24.44
C TYR A 270 -0.85 5.95 -23.85
N GLU A 271 -0.16 4.87 -23.46
CA GLU A 271 1.23 4.91 -22.96
C GLU A 271 2.27 4.68 -24.07
N ALA A 272 2.00 5.19 -25.27
CA ALA A 272 2.87 5.01 -26.44
C ALA A 272 4.34 5.41 -26.21
N GLY A 273 4.59 6.40 -25.33
CA GLY A 273 5.94 6.83 -24.93
C GLY A 273 6.67 5.91 -23.93
N GLN A 274 5.99 4.93 -23.33
CA GLN A 274 6.57 3.91 -22.43
C GLN A 274 6.57 2.49 -23.03
N GLN A 275 6.14 2.34 -24.29
CA GLN A 275 6.21 1.07 -25.01
C GLN A 275 7.65 0.52 -25.01
N GLY A 276 7.84 -0.65 -24.40
CA GLY A 276 9.15 -1.29 -24.19
C GLY A 276 9.73 -1.20 -22.77
N LYS A 277 9.05 -0.55 -21.81
CA LYS A 277 9.40 -0.60 -20.37
C LYS A 277 8.35 -1.24 -19.47
N LEU A 278 7.09 -1.24 -19.89
CA LEU A 278 5.97 -1.77 -19.11
C LEU A 278 6.04 -3.30 -19.00
N MET A 279 5.62 -3.82 -17.84
CA MET A 279 5.50 -5.24 -17.52
C MET A 279 4.20 -5.48 -16.76
N ASP A 280 3.55 -6.62 -17.03
CA ASP A 280 2.46 -7.11 -16.18
C ASP A 280 3.12 -7.68 -14.91
N ILE A 281 2.75 -7.15 -13.73
CA ILE A 281 3.37 -7.50 -12.44
C ILE A 281 2.28 -8.03 -11.49
N GLU A 282 2.31 -9.32 -11.19
CA GLU A 282 1.46 -9.88 -10.13
C GLU A 282 2.27 -9.95 -8.82
N VAL A 283 1.77 -9.32 -7.77
CA VAL A 283 2.22 -9.61 -6.39
C VAL A 283 1.25 -10.61 -5.78
N PHE A 284 1.75 -11.68 -5.16
CA PHE A 284 0.92 -12.72 -4.57
C PHE A 284 1.38 -13.13 -3.17
N PHE A 285 0.42 -13.58 -2.37
CA PHE A 285 0.64 -14.06 -1.02
C PHE A 285 0.10 -15.47 -0.84
N THR A 286 0.79 -16.22 0.02
CA THR A 286 0.54 -17.63 0.30
C THR A 286 0.52 -17.87 1.80
N ARG A 287 -0.28 -18.86 2.23
CA ARG A 287 -0.24 -19.40 3.58
C ARG A 287 -0.39 -20.92 3.52
N ASN A 288 0.46 -21.62 4.26
CA ASN A 288 0.47 -23.08 4.41
C ASN A 288 0.43 -23.83 3.06
N GLY A 289 1.26 -23.36 2.12
CA GLY A 289 1.40 -23.94 0.78
C GLY A 289 0.33 -23.56 -0.25
N MET A 290 -0.61 -22.68 0.09
CA MET A 290 -1.70 -22.24 -0.81
C MET A 290 -1.65 -20.73 -1.06
N LYS A 291 -1.84 -20.30 -2.32
CA LYS A 291 -2.05 -18.89 -2.68
C LYS A 291 -3.39 -18.42 -2.13
N GLN A 292 -3.39 -17.39 -1.29
CA GLN A 292 -4.60 -16.83 -0.67
C GLN A 292 -5.09 -15.56 -1.36
N GLY A 293 -4.20 -14.80 -2.00
CA GLY A 293 -4.54 -13.54 -2.64
C GLY A 293 -3.37 -12.94 -3.40
N GLY A 294 -3.60 -11.77 -3.98
CA GLY A 294 -2.61 -10.99 -4.71
C GLY A 294 -3.16 -9.63 -5.14
N TRP A 295 -2.31 -8.81 -5.74
CA TRP A 295 -2.66 -7.51 -6.31
C TRP A 295 -1.76 -7.18 -7.50
N ASP A 296 -2.18 -6.22 -8.32
CA ASP A 296 -1.36 -5.71 -9.43
C ASP A 296 -0.23 -4.82 -8.88
N GLY A 297 1.03 -5.15 -9.19
CA GLY A 297 2.19 -4.34 -8.83
C GLY A 297 2.22 -2.98 -9.54
N ASN A 298 1.38 -2.78 -10.55
CA ASN A 298 1.18 -1.52 -11.25
C ASN A 298 0.03 -0.66 -10.68
N GLU A 299 -0.76 -1.16 -9.72
CA GLU A 299 -1.90 -0.45 -9.09
C GLU A 299 -1.52 1.00 -8.74
N GLU A 300 -2.35 1.95 -9.15
CA GLU A 300 -2.19 3.35 -8.75
C GLU A 300 -2.49 3.49 -7.26
N LEU A 301 -1.57 4.11 -6.53
CA LEU A 301 -1.71 4.33 -5.09
C LEU A 301 -2.40 5.67 -4.82
N ASP A 302 -2.99 5.79 -3.63
CA ASP A 302 -3.50 7.06 -3.13
C ASP A 302 -2.42 8.16 -3.16
N ALA A 303 -2.83 9.41 -3.44
CA ALA A 303 -1.94 10.57 -3.57
C ALA A 303 -1.06 10.83 -2.33
N ARG A 304 -1.44 10.34 -1.14
CA ARG A 304 -0.62 10.33 0.08
C ARG A 304 0.67 9.50 -0.04
N SER A 305 0.70 8.55 -0.96
CA SER A 305 1.78 7.58 -1.18
C SER A 305 2.79 8.15 -2.17
N GLU A 306 3.45 9.26 -1.81
CA GLU A 306 4.31 10.03 -2.72
C GLU A 306 5.36 9.16 -3.43
N GLY A 307 5.44 9.30 -4.76
CA GLY A 307 6.30 8.46 -5.62
C GLY A 307 5.70 7.11 -6.01
N GLY A 308 4.51 6.76 -5.50
CA GLY A 308 3.75 5.57 -5.93
C GLY A 308 4.55 4.27 -5.76
N THR A 309 4.53 3.44 -6.81
CA THR A 309 5.21 2.14 -6.91
C THR A 309 6.64 2.21 -7.47
N ILE A 310 7.33 3.36 -7.35
CA ILE A 310 8.73 3.54 -7.79
C ILE A 310 9.66 2.44 -7.25
N GLY A 311 10.54 1.90 -8.11
CA GLY A 311 11.47 0.83 -7.77
C GLY A 311 10.86 -0.58 -7.69
N LEU A 312 9.53 -0.72 -7.71
CA LEU A 312 8.83 -2.01 -7.69
C LEU A 312 8.42 -2.47 -9.09
N LYS A 313 8.53 -1.60 -10.11
CA LYS A 313 8.06 -1.82 -11.49
C LYS A 313 9.08 -2.58 -12.36
N GLY A 314 9.92 -3.39 -11.72
CA GLY A 314 11.05 -4.10 -12.35
C GLY A 314 12.16 -3.18 -12.87
N ASP A 315 12.15 -1.93 -12.42
CA ASP A 315 13.10 -0.86 -12.74
C ASP A 315 14.30 -0.79 -11.77
N SER A 316 14.22 -1.50 -10.64
CA SER A 316 15.28 -1.63 -9.63
C SER A 316 15.58 -3.10 -9.31
N ASP A 317 16.77 -3.38 -8.77
CA ASP A 317 17.10 -4.70 -8.22
C ASP A 317 16.34 -4.90 -6.89
N LEU A 318 15.59 -6.00 -6.75
CA LEU A 318 14.72 -6.24 -5.59
C LEU A 318 15.30 -7.27 -4.62
N PHE A 319 15.31 -6.91 -3.35
CA PHE A 319 15.87 -7.67 -2.24
C PHE A 319 14.73 -8.14 -1.33
N PRO A 320 14.66 -9.44 -0.98
CA PRO A 320 13.85 -9.91 0.14
C PRO A 320 14.10 -9.10 1.41
N ALA A 321 13.01 -8.75 2.08
CA ALA A 321 13.00 -8.00 3.32
C ALA A 321 12.08 -8.66 4.35
N ILE A 322 12.60 -8.84 5.56
CA ILE A 322 11.82 -9.31 6.71
C ILE A 322 11.83 -8.20 7.77
N GLY A 323 10.68 -7.56 7.95
CA GLY A 323 10.45 -6.64 9.06
C GLY A 323 10.19 -7.40 10.36
N VAL A 324 10.74 -6.91 11.46
CA VAL A 324 10.49 -7.44 12.81
C VAL A 324 10.38 -6.32 13.83
N PHE A 325 9.53 -6.52 14.82
CA PHE A 325 9.51 -5.78 16.07
C PHE A 325 9.09 -6.72 17.21
N GLY A 326 9.42 -6.35 18.45
CA GLY A 326 9.15 -7.18 19.62
C GLY A 326 9.90 -8.51 19.62
N GLY A 327 9.43 -9.45 20.43
CA GLY A 327 9.99 -10.79 20.56
C GLY A 327 9.28 -11.82 19.67
N VAL A 328 9.96 -12.27 18.61
CA VAL A 328 9.48 -13.27 17.64
C VAL A 328 10.54 -14.36 17.39
N ASP A 329 10.09 -15.53 16.94
CA ASP A 329 10.93 -16.64 16.45
C ASP A 329 10.38 -17.12 15.10
N PHE A 330 11.22 -17.23 14.08
CA PHE A 330 10.81 -17.75 12.78
C PHE A 330 11.97 -18.38 12.00
N GLU A 331 11.62 -19.07 10.93
CA GLU A 331 12.56 -19.58 9.93
C GLU A 331 12.22 -18.97 8.56
N VAL A 332 13.23 -18.73 7.73
CA VAL A 332 13.11 -18.16 6.37
C VAL A 332 13.69 -19.14 5.36
N PHE A 333 13.01 -19.30 4.23
CA PHE A 333 13.36 -20.24 3.16
C PHE A 333 13.46 -19.50 1.83
N PHE A 334 14.67 -19.37 1.29
CA PHE A 334 14.94 -18.77 -0.02
C PHE A 334 15.04 -19.78 -1.15
N HIS A 335 15.27 -21.06 -0.86
CA HIS A 335 15.53 -22.08 -1.89
C HIS A 335 14.25 -22.83 -2.29
N PRO A 336 13.92 -22.96 -3.60
CA PRO A 336 12.68 -23.57 -4.06
C PRO A 336 12.39 -25.00 -3.56
N SER A 337 13.42 -25.77 -3.20
CA SER A 337 13.23 -27.13 -2.66
C SER A 337 12.72 -27.16 -1.21
N GLN A 338 12.69 -26.02 -0.51
CA GLN A 338 12.26 -25.89 0.89
C GLN A 338 10.82 -25.37 1.00
N TRP A 339 10.28 -24.79 -0.07
CA TRP A 339 8.95 -24.17 -0.08
C TRP A 339 7.83 -25.19 -0.04
N LEU A 340 6.76 -24.85 0.68
CA LEU A 340 5.48 -25.56 0.64
C LEU A 340 4.70 -25.23 -0.63
N TYR A 341 4.67 -23.95 -1.01
CA TYR A 341 4.09 -23.52 -2.27
C TYR A 341 5.09 -23.68 -3.41
N ARG A 342 4.59 -24.08 -4.58
CA ARG A 342 5.37 -24.13 -5.82
C ARG A 342 4.77 -23.15 -6.81
N PRO A 343 5.42 -21.98 -7.05
CA PRO A 343 5.06 -21.12 -8.16
C PRO A 343 5.09 -21.90 -9.48
N LEU A 344 4.14 -21.59 -10.37
CA LEU A 344 3.98 -22.21 -11.70
C LEU A 344 4.96 -21.65 -12.74
#